data_AF-A0A9N9IYF0-F1
#
_entry.id   AF-A0A9N9IYF0-F1
#
_cell.length_a   1.000
_cell.length_b   1.000
_cell.length_c   1.000
_cell.angle_alpha   90.00
_cell.angle_beta   90.00
_cell.angle_gamma   90.00
#
_symmetry.space_group_name_H-M   'P 1'
#
loop_
_entity.id
_entity.type
_entity.pdbx_description
1 polymer ?
#
loop_
_entity_poly.entity_id
_entity_poly.type
_entity_poly.pdbx_seq_one_letter_code
_entity_poly.pdbx_strand_id
1 'polypeptide(L)'
;INLLAEILARYGKTYTWELKSRLMGLPQHEACVAFVNETGIDLTAEEYLKERNEKLNKLSPYVKPMPGVMRLIKHLKAHNIPMAVGVATSSYRDSFEVKTTNNQELFSMFDSITCGDDPDVKCGKPAPDIFLVASKKIGNPPVEQCLVFEDAINGIQAAKNAEMNVVWVAHPELAAIYPGNNGADEKIFSLENFNPAKYGLPPFDGSGLFRRNTVVTPKRDEDFGDYATVISSEDDPKRLKEYITKLYKSLKEKSKGLKSSYAKLDLLNNEISQEKLRLVDIEDENKSLRDQMQEMADQLASKDELFSQWQAKLVEQTQRERDVLIEEMDEERAQFKERINQLEDALNLANVEITRLTIEMTDLTNSQKKRRMSTTSTTDENRSSLDILFNGKKSKEDDRYELTKQILEITQRRISLQTELTLLEDQYDDLKIQSNQLSKENQLLRQENDTLKQQIGKKMFMRSLEDVNLNE
;
A
#
# COMPACT_ATOMS: atom_id res chain seq x y z
N ILE A 1 -3.55 -5.03 -8.56
CA ILE A 1 -3.28 -6.16 -7.64
C ILE A 1 -1.98 -5.84 -6.91
N ASN A 2 -2.04 -5.61 -5.60
CA ASN A 2 -0.85 -5.37 -4.80
C ASN A 2 -0.36 -6.71 -4.25
N LEU A 3 0.59 -7.32 -4.98
CA LEU A 3 1.16 -8.64 -4.68
C LEU A 3 1.57 -8.79 -3.20
N LEU A 4 2.16 -7.75 -2.63
CA LEU A 4 2.68 -7.76 -1.27
C LEU A 4 1.54 -7.76 -0.24
N ALA A 5 0.44 -7.06 -0.54
CA ALA A 5 -0.77 -7.12 0.27
C ALA A 5 -1.39 -8.52 0.28
N GLU A 6 -1.38 -9.23 -0.85
CA GLU A 6 -1.88 -10.61 -0.94
C GLU A 6 -1.05 -11.58 -0.09
N ILE A 7 0.28 -11.45 -0.10
CA ILE A 7 1.18 -12.27 0.74
C ILE A 7 0.89 -12.01 2.21
N LEU A 8 0.82 -10.74 2.64
CA LEU A 8 0.59 -10.37 4.04
C LEU A 8 -0.81 -10.72 4.54
N ALA A 9 -1.83 -10.67 3.68
CA ALA A 9 -3.20 -11.01 4.04
C ALA A 9 -3.33 -12.45 4.58
N ARG A 10 -2.52 -13.40 4.09
CA ARG A 10 -2.51 -14.80 4.60
C ARG A 10 -2.04 -14.92 6.05
N TYR A 11 -1.32 -13.92 6.53
CA TYR A 11 -0.82 -13.85 7.90
C TYR A 11 -1.63 -12.85 8.75
N GLY A 12 -2.78 -12.38 8.26
CA GLY A 12 -3.59 -11.37 8.94
C GLY A 12 -2.89 -10.01 9.07
N LYS A 13 -1.94 -9.71 8.19
CA LYS A 13 -1.16 -8.46 8.19
C LYS A 13 -1.57 -7.55 7.03
N THR A 14 -1.41 -6.24 7.22
CA THR A 14 -1.74 -5.23 6.21
C THR A 14 -0.47 -4.65 5.60
N TYR A 15 -0.42 -4.56 4.28
CA TYR A 15 0.66 -3.90 3.58
C TYR A 15 0.42 -2.39 3.49
N THR A 16 1.14 -1.61 4.31
CA THR A 16 0.98 -0.15 4.39
C THR A 16 2.01 0.58 3.54
N TRP A 17 1.76 1.88 3.29
CA TRP A 17 2.70 2.71 2.54
C TRP A 17 3.97 3.04 3.33
N GLU A 18 3.92 3.06 4.67
CA GLU A 18 5.08 3.25 5.53
C GLU A 18 6.02 2.03 5.46
N LEU A 19 5.46 0.82 5.44
CA LEU A 19 6.24 -0.39 5.20
C LEU A 19 6.84 -0.37 3.79
N LYS A 20 6.02 -0.05 2.77
CA LYS A 20 6.52 0.07 1.40
C LYS A 20 7.67 1.08 1.30
N SER A 21 7.54 2.24 1.94
CA SER A 21 8.51 3.31 1.81
C SER A 21 9.87 2.97 2.43
N ARG A 22 9.91 2.24 3.55
CA ARG A 22 11.16 1.76 4.16
C ARG A 22 11.89 0.73 3.29
N LEU A 23 11.15 -0.03 2.50
CA LEU A 23 11.69 -1.08 1.63
C LEU A 23 12.13 -0.54 0.26
N MET A 24 11.61 0.61 -0.16
CA MET A 24 11.90 1.21 -1.47
C MET A 24 13.37 1.61 -1.58
N GLY A 25 14.01 1.14 -2.66
CA GLY A 25 15.39 1.49 -2.99
C GLY A 25 16.47 0.68 -2.25
N LEU A 26 16.10 -0.28 -1.38
CA LEU A 26 17.04 -1.23 -0.80
C LEU A 26 17.47 -2.32 -1.80
N PRO A 27 18.68 -2.89 -1.65
CA PRO A 27 19.06 -4.14 -2.29
C PRO A 27 18.03 -5.25 -2.04
N GLN A 28 17.85 -6.17 -2.99
CA GLN A 28 16.71 -7.10 -3.00
C GLN A 28 16.71 -8.01 -1.79
N HIS A 29 17.87 -8.54 -1.43
CA HIS A 29 18.04 -9.38 -0.25
C HIS A 29 17.76 -8.60 1.04
N GLU A 30 18.33 -7.40 1.19
CA GLU A 30 18.10 -6.53 2.35
C GLU A 30 16.63 -6.15 2.50
N ALA A 31 15.94 -5.84 1.39
CA ALA A 31 14.51 -5.56 1.37
C ALA A 31 13.69 -6.78 1.80
N CYS A 32 14.09 -8.00 1.41
CA CYS A 32 13.42 -9.23 1.84
C CYS A 32 13.60 -9.49 3.34
N VAL A 33 14.82 -9.34 3.84
CA VAL A 33 15.13 -9.46 5.28
C VAL A 33 14.35 -8.42 6.08
N ALA A 34 14.38 -7.15 5.66
CA ALA A 34 13.64 -6.08 6.31
C ALA A 34 12.12 -6.33 6.30
N PHE A 35 11.56 -6.78 5.16
CA PHE A 35 10.14 -7.09 5.05
C PHE A 35 9.71 -8.19 6.03
N VAL A 36 10.43 -9.30 6.09
CA VAL A 36 10.13 -10.41 7.01
C VAL A 36 10.24 -9.94 8.46
N ASN A 37 11.35 -9.26 8.82
CA ASN A 37 11.59 -8.78 10.18
C ASN A 37 10.52 -7.78 10.64
N GLU A 38 10.12 -6.84 9.80
CA GLU A 38 9.13 -5.81 10.16
C GLU A 38 7.71 -6.35 10.24
N THR A 39 7.38 -7.35 9.41
CA THR A 39 6.02 -7.90 9.35
C THR A 39 5.81 -9.03 10.35
N GLY A 40 6.89 -9.68 10.78
CA GLY A 40 6.86 -10.82 11.71
C GLY A 40 6.16 -12.04 11.13
N ILE A 41 6.13 -12.18 9.80
CA ILE A 41 5.54 -13.34 9.13
C ILE A 41 6.43 -14.57 9.30
N ASP A 42 5.80 -15.74 9.36
CA ASP A 42 6.48 -17.03 9.44
C ASP A 42 6.97 -17.47 8.05
N LEU A 43 7.94 -16.72 7.51
CA LEU A 43 8.71 -17.03 6.31
C LEU A 43 10.16 -16.62 6.52
N THR A 44 11.10 -17.39 5.99
CA THR A 44 12.47 -16.92 5.81
C THR A 44 12.56 -15.87 4.69
N ALA A 45 13.62 -15.06 4.69
CA ALA A 45 13.84 -14.07 3.64
C ALA A 45 13.96 -14.73 2.25
N GLU A 46 14.53 -15.93 2.19
CA GLU A 46 14.70 -16.75 0.99
C GLU A 46 13.37 -17.31 0.47
N GLU A 47 12.52 -17.82 1.35
CA GLU A 47 11.18 -18.31 0.98
C GLU A 47 10.30 -17.16 0.47
N TYR A 48 10.30 -16.03 1.18
CA TYR A 48 9.58 -14.83 0.73
C TYR A 48 10.10 -14.34 -0.62
N LEU A 49 11.43 -14.28 -0.79
CA LEU A 49 12.07 -13.89 -2.05
C LEU A 49 11.64 -14.79 -3.20
N LYS A 50 11.64 -16.12 -2.98
CA LYS A 50 11.22 -17.11 -3.97
C LYS A 50 9.76 -16.90 -4.38
N GLU A 51 8.84 -16.86 -3.42
CA GLU A 51 7.42 -16.69 -3.71
C GLU A 51 7.14 -15.36 -4.43
N ARG A 52 7.75 -14.27 -3.94
CA ARG A 52 7.60 -12.94 -4.54
C ARG A 52 8.08 -12.93 -5.98
N ASN A 53 9.23 -13.54 -6.27
CA ASN A 53 9.78 -13.60 -7.63
C ASN A 53 8.92 -14.48 -8.55
N GLU A 54 8.42 -15.61 -8.09
CA GLU A 54 7.52 -16.47 -8.89
C GLU A 54 6.26 -15.72 -9.33
N LYS A 55 5.67 -14.91 -8.45
CA LYS A 55 4.49 -14.09 -8.78
C LYS A 55 4.86 -12.87 -9.62
N LEU A 56 5.96 -12.16 -9.30
CA LEU A 56 6.42 -11.00 -10.07
C LEU A 56 6.79 -11.37 -11.50
N ASN A 57 7.45 -12.51 -11.73
CA ASN A 57 7.87 -12.92 -13.07
C ASN A 57 6.67 -13.17 -14.00
N LYS A 58 5.51 -13.57 -13.47
CA LYS A 58 4.27 -13.74 -14.25
C LYS A 58 3.63 -12.40 -14.61
N LEU A 59 3.77 -11.38 -13.77
CA LEU A 59 3.13 -10.07 -13.95
C LEU A 59 4.03 -9.06 -14.67
N SER A 60 5.35 -9.19 -14.52
CA SER A 60 6.37 -8.25 -15.01
C SER A 60 6.29 -7.98 -16.51
N PRO A 61 5.99 -8.95 -17.39
CA PRO A 61 5.84 -8.67 -18.82
C PRO A 61 4.70 -7.70 -19.14
N TYR A 62 3.69 -7.57 -18.28
CA TYR A 62 2.51 -6.74 -18.54
C TYR A 62 2.62 -5.32 -17.95
N VAL A 63 3.77 -4.96 -17.38
CA VAL A 63 4.00 -3.63 -16.82
C VAL A 63 4.03 -2.61 -17.96
N LYS A 64 3.26 -1.53 -17.81
CA LYS A 64 3.19 -0.42 -18.78
C LYS A 64 4.13 0.72 -18.35
N PRO A 65 4.68 1.49 -19.29
CA PRO A 65 5.38 2.72 -18.98
C PRO A 65 4.46 3.71 -18.24
N MET A 66 5.03 4.47 -17.31
CA MET A 66 4.31 5.54 -16.62
C MET A 66 3.88 6.64 -17.60
N PRO A 67 2.80 7.39 -17.28
CA PRO A 67 2.37 8.52 -18.11
C PRO A 67 3.52 9.50 -18.39
N GLY A 68 3.65 9.92 -19.65
CA GLY A 68 4.69 10.84 -20.11
C GLY A 68 6.06 10.23 -20.44
N VAL A 69 6.35 8.98 -20.05
CA VAL A 69 7.66 8.32 -20.33
C VAL A 69 7.93 8.28 -21.83
N MET A 70 7.00 7.71 -22.62
CA MET A 70 7.20 7.57 -24.06
C MET A 70 7.35 8.92 -24.77
N ARG A 71 6.61 9.94 -24.35
CA ARG A 71 6.72 11.32 -24.87
C ARG A 71 8.12 11.88 -24.61
N LEU A 72 8.61 11.75 -23.38
CA LEU A 72 9.92 12.26 -22.98
C LEU A 72 11.04 11.53 -23.73
N ILE A 73 11.06 10.20 -23.74
CA ILE A 73 12.15 9.44 -24.36
C ILE A 73 12.20 9.64 -25.87
N LYS A 74 11.04 9.64 -26.56
CA LYS A 74 10.99 9.95 -28.01
C LYS A 74 11.50 11.35 -28.31
N HIS A 75 11.13 12.34 -27.48
CA HIS A 75 11.58 13.72 -27.63
C HIS A 75 13.10 13.86 -27.45
N LEU A 76 13.66 13.24 -26.42
CA LEU A 76 15.10 13.26 -26.16
C LEU A 76 15.89 12.53 -27.26
N LYS A 77 15.38 11.39 -27.75
CA LYS A 77 16.01 10.65 -28.86
C LYS A 77 15.99 11.46 -30.16
N ALA A 78 14.88 12.11 -30.48
CA ALA A 78 14.76 12.97 -31.66
C ALA A 78 15.76 14.14 -31.65
N HIS A 79 16.14 14.62 -30.46
CA HIS A 79 17.12 15.69 -30.27
C HIS A 79 18.55 15.19 -30.02
N ASN A 80 18.81 13.88 -30.18
CA ASN A 80 20.12 13.26 -29.94
C ASN A 80 20.69 13.53 -28.54
N ILE A 81 19.84 13.62 -27.52
CA ILE A 81 20.27 13.72 -26.13
C ILE A 81 20.72 12.32 -25.66
N PRO A 82 21.96 12.15 -25.17
CA PRO A 82 22.42 10.88 -24.62
C PRO A 82 21.58 10.47 -23.41
N MET A 83 21.15 9.21 -23.36
CA MET A 83 20.33 8.68 -22.29
C MET A 83 20.86 7.33 -21.81
N ALA A 84 21.07 7.21 -20.50
CA ALA A 84 21.27 5.93 -19.85
C ALA A 84 20.02 5.54 -19.06
N VAL A 85 19.67 4.26 -19.04
CA VAL A 85 18.86 3.73 -17.94
C VAL A 85 19.81 3.20 -16.88
N GLY A 86 19.91 3.93 -15.76
CA GLY A 86 20.32 3.33 -14.50
C GLY A 86 19.16 2.50 -13.98
N VAL A 87 19.12 1.21 -14.33
CA VAL A 87 18.21 0.25 -13.72
C VAL A 87 18.75 -0.06 -12.33
N ALA A 88 18.59 0.89 -11.42
CA ALA A 88 18.73 0.64 -9.99
C ALA A 88 17.35 0.36 -9.41
N THR A 89 16.66 -0.60 -10.01
CA THR A 89 15.93 -1.55 -9.19
C THR A 89 16.97 -2.57 -8.77
N SER A 90 16.86 -3.09 -7.56
CA SER A 90 17.65 -4.21 -7.04
C SER A 90 17.46 -5.53 -7.81
N SER A 91 17.12 -5.43 -9.10
CA SER A 91 16.92 -6.49 -10.06
C SER A 91 18.27 -6.83 -10.68
N TYR A 92 18.72 -8.04 -10.45
CA TYR A 92 19.66 -8.73 -11.35
C TYR A 92 19.14 -8.69 -12.79
N ARG A 93 20.04 -8.82 -13.78
CA ARG A 93 19.75 -8.73 -15.22
C ARG A 93 18.49 -9.48 -15.63
N ASP A 94 18.30 -10.67 -15.09
CA ASP A 94 17.16 -11.54 -15.36
C ASP A 94 15.81 -10.84 -15.09
N SER A 95 15.68 -10.11 -13.98
CA SER A 95 14.45 -9.39 -13.64
C SER A 95 14.25 -8.15 -14.52
N PHE A 96 15.33 -7.52 -14.98
CA PHE A 96 15.24 -6.47 -15.99
C PHE A 96 14.72 -7.04 -17.33
N GLU A 97 15.29 -8.14 -17.81
CA GLU A 97 14.88 -8.77 -19.08
C GLU A 97 13.39 -9.14 -19.08
N VAL A 98 12.89 -9.75 -18.00
CA VAL A 98 11.47 -10.10 -17.87
C VAL A 98 10.56 -8.86 -17.88
N LYS A 99 10.93 -7.78 -17.16
CA LYS A 99 10.14 -6.52 -17.13
C LYS A 99 10.12 -5.79 -18.47
N THR A 100 11.21 -5.91 -19.23
CA THR A 100 11.40 -5.19 -20.49
C THR A 100 10.89 -5.97 -21.70
N THR A 101 10.50 -7.23 -21.54
CA THR A 101 10.06 -8.14 -22.61
C THR A 101 9.03 -7.52 -23.55
N ASN A 102 7.99 -6.84 -23.03
CA ASN A 102 6.96 -6.19 -23.86
C ASN A 102 7.18 -4.68 -24.06
N ASN A 103 8.31 -4.14 -23.61
CA ASN A 103 8.65 -2.72 -23.69
C ASN A 103 9.93 -2.48 -24.49
N GLN A 104 10.29 -3.40 -25.41
CA GLN A 104 11.55 -3.33 -26.17
C GLN A 104 11.72 -2.04 -26.96
N GLU A 105 10.63 -1.47 -27.52
CA GLU A 105 10.67 -0.16 -28.20
C GLU A 105 11.24 0.93 -27.26
N LEU A 106 10.74 1.00 -26.03
CA LEU A 106 11.20 1.97 -25.03
C LEU A 106 12.69 1.81 -24.74
N PHE A 107 13.12 0.58 -24.42
CA PHE A 107 14.48 0.33 -23.99
C PHE A 107 15.51 0.40 -25.13
N SER A 108 15.08 0.18 -26.39
CA SER A 108 15.94 0.33 -27.58
C SER A 108 16.38 1.77 -27.85
N MET A 109 15.70 2.77 -27.28
CA MET A 109 16.04 4.18 -27.47
C MET A 109 17.20 4.66 -26.57
N PHE A 110 17.52 3.92 -25.50
CA PHE A 110 18.60 4.27 -24.57
C PHE A 110 19.96 3.82 -25.10
N ASP A 111 20.99 4.62 -24.84
CA ASP A 111 22.35 4.37 -25.33
C ASP A 111 23.10 3.38 -24.43
N SER A 112 22.70 3.27 -23.15
CA SER A 112 23.22 2.24 -22.25
C SER A 112 22.20 1.82 -21.19
N ILE A 113 22.37 0.60 -20.70
CA ILE A 113 21.61 0.03 -19.58
C ILE A 113 22.62 -0.43 -18.52
N THR A 114 22.48 0.07 -17.29
CA THR A 114 23.28 -0.34 -16.13
C THR A 114 22.34 -0.96 -15.10
N CYS A 115 22.53 -2.23 -14.78
CA CYS A 115 21.78 -2.93 -13.74
C CYS A 115 22.60 -2.99 -12.44
N GLY A 116 21.95 -3.33 -11.32
CA GLY A 116 22.62 -3.41 -10.02
C GLY A 116 23.66 -4.53 -9.88
N ASP A 117 23.69 -5.49 -10.82
CA ASP A 117 24.68 -6.56 -10.90
C ASP A 117 25.90 -6.23 -11.76
N ASP A 118 26.00 -4.98 -12.21
CA ASP A 118 27.14 -4.51 -12.96
C ASP A 118 28.42 -4.54 -12.08
N PRO A 119 29.54 -5.11 -12.56
CA PRO A 119 30.77 -5.23 -11.77
C PRO A 119 31.33 -3.91 -11.24
N ASP A 120 31.04 -2.79 -11.91
CA ASP A 120 31.49 -1.47 -11.49
C ASP A 120 30.59 -0.83 -10.41
N VAL A 121 29.44 -1.44 -10.11
CA VAL A 121 28.49 -1.00 -9.08
C VAL A 121 28.78 -1.78 -7.79
N LYS A 122 29.60 -1.19 -6.92
CA LYS A 122 30.06 -1.85 -5.68
C LYS A 122 29.06 -1.67 -4.55
N CYS A 123 28.47 -0.49 -4.48
CA CYS A 123 27.50 -0.12 -3.45
C CYS A 123 26.15 0.23 -4.08
N GLY A 124 25.08 -0.37 -3.56
CA GLY A 124 23.72 0.00 -3.94
C GLY A 124 23.33 1.39 -3.43
N LYS A 125 22.18 1.89 -3.90
CA LYS A 125 21.60 3.15 -3.38
C LYS A 125 21.45 3.07 -1.85
N PRO A 126 21.78 4.14 -1.10
CA PRO A 126 21.98 5.52 -1.54
C PRO A 126 23.41 5.87 -2.00
N ALA A 127 24.30 4.89 -2.24
CA ALA A 127 25.59 5.17 -2.86
C ALA A 127 25.42 5.65 -4.32
N PRO A 128 26.31 6.52 -4.82
CA PRO A 128 26.18 7.13 -6.15
C PRO A 128 26.59 6.20 -7.30
N ASP A 129 27.17 5.02 -7.00
CA ASP A 129 27.84 4.12 -7.95
C ASP A 129 27.04 3.88 -9.23
N ILE A 130 25.75 3.54 -9.13
CA ILE A 130 24.92 3.25 -10.31
C ILE A 130 24.84 4.44 -11.27
N PHE A 131 24.72 5.67 -10.75
CA PHE A 131 24.61 6.87 -11.57
C PHE A 131 25.97 7.26 -12.17
N LEU A 132 27.05 7.09 -11.41
CA LEU A 132 28.41 7.32 -11.90
C LEU A 132 28.78 6.32 -13.01
N VAL A 133 28.43 5.04 -12.85
CA VAL A 133 28.65 4.00 -13.86
C VAL A 133 27.78 4.26 -15.10
N ALA A 134 26.50 4.61 -14.92
CA ALA A 134 25.62 4.97 -16.03
C ALA A 134 26.15 6.19 -16.81
N SER A 135 26.59 7.25 -16.11
CA SER A 135 27.19 8.44 -16.72
C SER A 135 28.44 8.10 -17.54
N LYS A 136 29.34 7.26 -16.99
CA LYS A 136 30.53 6.80 -17.72
C LYS A 136 30.19 6.10 -19.04
N LYS A 137 29.14 5.27 -19.06
CA LYS A 137 28.72 4.54 -20.26
C LYS A 137 28.10 5.39 -21.36
N ILE A 138 27.61 6.59 -21.03
CA ILE A 138 27.07 7.56 -22.01
C ILE A 138 28.07 8.66 -22.39
N GLY A 139 29.36 8.43 -22.13
CA GLY A 139 30.43 9.35 -22.51
C GLY A 139 30.92 10.27 -21.39
N ASN A 140 30.53 10.00 -20.14
CA ASN A 140 30.99 10.71 -18.95
C ASN A 140 30.83 12.25 -19.04
N PRO A 141 29.60 12.75 -19.28
CA PRO A 141 29.34 14.18 -19.30
C PRO A 141 29.64 14.84 -17.94
N PRO A 142 29.85 16.17 -17.91
CA PRO A 142 29.96 16.92 -16.66
C PRO A 142 28.73 16.67 -15.75
N VAL A 143 28.96 16.57 -14.44
CA VAL A 143 27.92 16.19 -13.46
C VAL A 143 26.75 17.17 -13.45
N GLU A 144 27.01 18.45 -13.68
CA GLU A 144 26.01 19.52 -13.78
C GLU A 144 25.07 19.37 -15.00
N GLN A 145 25.49 18.61 -16.01
CA GLN A 145 24.69 18.29 -17.20
C GLN A 145 23.94 16.97 -17.06
N CYS A 146 24.15 16.24 -15.96
CA CYS A 146 23.44 15.00 -15.68
C CYS A 146 22.11 15.31 -14.98
N LEU A 147 21.01 14.78 -15.52
CA LEU A 147 19.68 14.87 -14.95
C LEU A 147 19.15 13.47 -14.65
N VAL A 148 18.86 13.20 -13.39
CA VAL A 148 18.31 11.94 -12.90
C VAL A 148 16.80 12.07 -12.71
N PHE A 149 16.04 11.06 -13.13
CA PHE A 149 14.62 10.90 -12.79
C PHE A 149 14.48 9.75 -11.79
N GLU A 150 13.88 10.02 -10.64
CA GLU A 150 13.78 9.05 -9.54
C GLU A 150 12.40 9.03 -8.90
N ASP A 151 12.00 7.89 -8.34
CA ASP A 151 10.73 7.72 -7.62
C ASP A 151 10.93 7.49 -6.11
N ALA A 152 12.11 6.98 -5.71
CA ALA A 152 12.43 6.60 -4.33
C ALA A 152 13.41 7.56 -3.64
N ILE A 153 13.22 7.76 -2.32
CA ILE A 153 14.08 8.65 -1.50
C ILE A 153 15.56 8.22 -1.55
N ASN A 154 15.85 6.92 -1.46
CA ASN A 154 17.23 6.40 -1.57
C ASN A 154 17.86 6.70 -2.93
N GLY A 155 17.05 6.72 -3.99
CA GLY A 155 17.49 7.10 -5.34
C GLY A 155 17.81 8.58 -5.45
N ILE A 156 16.97 9.45 -4.86
CA ILE A 156 17.23 10.89 -4.78
C ILE A 156 18.56 11.13 -4.04
N GLN A 157 18.76 10.49 -2.89
CA GLN A 157 20.01 10.63 -2.14
C GLN A 157 21.22 10.15 -2.93
N ALA A 158 21.11 9.04 -3.67
CA ALA A 158 22.18 8.56 -4.55
C ALA A 158 22.51 9.55 -5.67
N ALA A 159 21.51 10.20 -6.26
CA ALA A 159 21.72 11.22 -7.29
C ALA A 159 22.41 12.46 -6.71
N LYS A 160 22.01 12.93 -5.53
CA LYS A 160 22.68 14.05 -4.84
C LYS A 160 24.09 13.68 -4.38
N ASN A 161 24.33 12.46 -3.92
CA ASN A 161 25.67 11.95 -3.60
C ASN A 161 26.57 11.86 -4.85
N ALA A 162 25.98 11.76 -6.04
CA ALA A 162 26.69 11.84 -7.32
C ALA A 162 26.84 13.29 -7.84
N GLU A 163 26.38 14.28 -7.06
CA GLU A 163 26.35 15.71 -7.43
C GLU A 163 25.54 16.01 -8.69
N MET A 164 24.56 15.16 -9.03
CA MET A 164 23.71 15.32 -10.21
C MET A 164 22.41 16.05 -9.87
N ASN A 165 21.81 16.69 -10.88
CA ASN A 165 20.44 17.21 -10.77
C ASN A 165 19.45 16.05 -10.73
N VAL A 166 18.39 16.16 -9.94
CA VAL A 166 17.36 15.11 -9.81
C VAL A 166 15.95 15.66 -9.77
N VAL A 167 15.09 15.06 -10.59
CA VAL A 167 13.65 15.26 -10.62
C VAL A 167 13.00 14.06 -9.93
N TRP A 168 12.32 14.32 -8.82
CA TRP A 168 11.54 13.33 -8.11
C TRP A 168 10.15 13.19 -8.75
N VAL A 169 9.90 12.05 -9.40
CA VAL A 169 8.59 11.62 -9.89
C VAL A 169 7.86 10.89 -8.77
N ALA A 170 7.24 11.68 -7.89
CA ALA A 170 6.71 11.20 -6.63
C ALA A 170 5.37 10.49 -6.79
N HIS A 171 5.23 9.32 -6.15
CA HIS A 171 3.91 8.74 -5.89
C HIS A 171 3.19 9.58 -4.81
N PRO A 172 1.88 9.90 -4.93
CA PRO A 172 1.15 10.73 -3.97
C PRO A 172 1.30 10.27 -2.50
N GLU A 173 1.18 8.97 -2.28
CA GLU A 173 1.29 8.37 -0.93
C GLU A 173 2.69 8.46 -0.34
N LEU A 174 3.74 8.29 -1.16
CA LEU A 174 5.12 8.49 -0.70
C LEU A 174 5.39 9.97 -0.39
N ALA A 175 4.83 10.87 -1.20
CA ALA A 175 4.89 12.31 -0.98
C ALA A 175 4.16 12.77 0.29
N ALA A 176 3.14 12.02 0.74
CA ALA A 176 2.47 12.26 2.01
C ALA A 176 3.33 11.85 3.21
N ILE A 177 4.07 10.74 3.11
CA ILE A 177 5.00 10.27 4.15
C ILE A 177 6.24 11.18 4.25
N TYR A 178 6.79 11.59 3.10
CA TYR A 178 7.98 12.44 3.03
C TYR A 178 7.63 13.81 2.43
N PRO A 179 7.12 14.76 3.25
CA PRO A 179 6.74 16.07 2.78
C PRO A 179 7.95 16.87 2.26
N GLY A 180 7.71 17.84 1.38
CA GLY A 180 8.76 18.61 0.71
C GLY A 180 9.38 17.88 -0.48
N ASN A 181 10.63 18.21 -0.81
CA ASN A 181 11.36 17.69 -1.98
C ASN A 181 12.43 16.63 -1.64
N ASN A 182 12.74 16.40 -0.36
CA ASN A 182 13.72 15.38 0.08
C ASN A 182 15.07 15.43 -0.64
N GLY A 183 15.58 16.64 -0.89
CA GLY A 183 16.84 16.86 -1.59
C GLY A 183 16.74 16.93 -3.11
N ALA A 184 15.57 16.64 -3.70
CA ALA A 184 15.37 16.77 -5.13
C ALA A 184 15.28 18.23 -5.60
N ASP A 185 15.76 18.49 -6.81
CA ASP A 185 15.76 19.82 -7.43
C ASP A 185 14.38 20.20 -7.97
N GLU A 186 13.55 19.19 -8.26
CA GLU A 186 12.14 19.35 -8.59
C GLU A 186 11.34 18.12 -8.16
N LYS A 187 10.09 18.34 -7.73
CA LYS A 187 9.12 17.30 -7.44
C LYS A 187 7.94 17.43 -8.41
N ILE A 188 7.64 16.35 -9.12
CA ILE A 188 6.49 16.21 -10.02
C ILE A 188 5.74 14.92 -9.69
N PHE A 189 4.46 14.84 -10.04
CA PHE A 189 3.64 13.63 -9.85
C PHE A 189 3.45 12.80 -11.13
N SER A 190 3.82 13.36 -12.28
CA SER A 190 3.79 12.70 -13.59
C SER A 190 4.86 13.32 -14.50
N LEU A 191 5.49 12.50 -15.34
CA LEU A 191 6.42 12.98 -16.38
C LEU A 191 5.70 13.81 -17.46
N GLU A 192 4.37 13.80 -17.48
CA GLU A 192 3.58 14.71 -18.30
C GLU A 192 3.77 16.18 -17.91
N ASN A 193 4.11 16.45 -16.65
CA ASN A 193 4.32 17.79 -16.12
C ASN A 193 5.78 18.26 -16.20
N PHE A 194 6.71 17.38 -16.62
CA PHE A 194 8.12 17.75 -16.74
C PHE A 194 8.31 18.82 -17.83
N ASN A 195 9.06 19.89 -17.52
CA ASN A 195 9.43 20.93 -18.48
C ASN A 195 10.93 20.82 -18.83
N PRO A 196 11.30 20.29 -20.01
CA PRO A 196 12.69 20.13 -20.42
C PRO A 196 13.50 21.44 -20.41
N ALA A 197 12.86 22.56 -20.77
CA ALA A 197 13.54 23.85 -20.90
C ALA A 197 14.15 24.35 -19.57
N LYS A 198 13.61 23.93 -18.42
CA LYS A 198 14.14 24.30 -17.10
C LYS A 198 15.54 23.75 -16.86
N TYR A 199 15.89 22.66 -17.54
CA TYR A 199 17.17 21.97 -17.42
C TYR A 199 18.05 22.14 -18.66
N GLY A 200 17.77 23.15 -19.49
CA GLY A 200 18.52 23.42 -20.72
C GLY A 200 18.29 22.41 -21.84
N LEU A 201 17.28 21.54 -21.73
CA LEU A 201 16.90 20.59 -22.77
C LEU A 201 15.94 21.26 -23.78
N PRO A 202 15.88 20.78 -25.04
CA PRO A 202 14.95 21.28 -26.04
C PRO A 202 13.50 21.25 -25.53
N PRO A 203 12.72 22.34 -25.64
CA PRO A 203 11.33 22.35 -25.20
C PRO A 203 10.50 21.36 -26.02
N PHE A 204 9.42 20.82 -25.46
CA PHE A 204 8.46 20.05 -26.26
C PHE A 204 7.87 20.93 -27.37
N ASP A 205 7.71 20.35 -28.56
CA ASP A 205 7.08 21.05 -29.69
C ASP A 205 5.67 21.48 -29.31
N GLY A 206 5.41 22.78 -29.40
CA GLY A 206 4.19 23.42 -28.91
C GLY A 206 2.92 23.14 -29.71
N SER A 207 2.55 21.88 -29.93
CA SER A 207 1.22 21.50 -30.43
C SER A 207 0.19 21.49 -29.28
N GLY A 208 0.09 22.61 -28.58
CA GLY A 208 -0.85 22.83 -27.50
C GLY A 208 -1.16 24.31 -27.38
N LEU A 209 -2.13 24.75 -28.20
CA LEU A 209 -2.95 25.96 -28.09
C LEU A 209 -2.25 27.29 -27.74
N PHE A 210 -2.44 28.28 -28.63
CA PHE A 210 -2.05 29.69 -28.57
C PHE A 210 -0.63 30.04 -29.04
N ARG A 211 -0.46 30.22 -30.35
CA ARG A 211 0.41 31.28 -30.87
C ARG A 211 -0.42 32.37 -31.55
N ARG A 212 -0.32 33.59 -31.00
CA ARG A 212 -0.77 34.83 -31.64
C ARG A 212 0.06 35.06 -32.90
N ASN A 213 -0.64 35.33 -34.00
CA ASN A 213 -0.07 35.78 -35.27
C ASN A 213 0.76 37.05 -35.06
N THR A 214 2.06 37.00 -35.35
CA THR A 214 2.84 38.20 -35.68
C THR A 214 2.73 38.46 -37.17
N VAL A 215 2.06 39.56 -37.50
CA VAL A 215 1.96 40.12 -38.86
C VAL A 215 3.35 40.53 -39.32
N VAL A 216 3.86 39.85 -40.35
CA VAL A 216 5.02 40.34 -41.13
C VAL A 216 4.49 41.36 -42.12
N THR A 217 4.86 42.63 -41.97
CA THR A 217 4.62 43.67 -42.98
C THR A 217 5.60 43.47 -44.15
N PRO A 218 5.17 43.62 -45.43
CA PRO A 218 6.10 43.51 -46.54
C PRO A 218 6.95 44.78 -46.64
N LYS A 219 8.28 44.61 -46.76
CA LYS A 219 9.19 45.68 -47.18
C LYS A 219 8.77 46.20 -48.57
N ARG A 220 8.76 47.53 -48.74
CA ARG A 220 8.62 48.17 -50.05
C ARG A 220 9.90 47.89 -50.86
N ASP A 221 9.74 47.35 -52.07
CA ASP A 221 10.82 47.25 -53.06
C ASP A 221 11.26 48.67 -53.47
N GLU A 222 12.54 48.99 -53.24
CA GLU A 222 13.20 50.28 -53.50
C GLU A 222 13.57 50.51 -54.99
N ASP A 223 12.80 49.99 -55.95
CA ASP A 223 13.29 49.87 -57.34
C ASP A 223 12.62 50.81 -58.38
N PHE A 224 11.95 51.88 -57.94
CA PHE A 224 11.41 52.89 -58.85
C PHE A 224 11.72 54.31 -58.38
N GLY A 225 12.94 54.77 -58.65
CA GLY A 225 13.32 56.18 -58.53
C GLY A 225 12.59 57.05 -59.57
N ASP A 226 12.03 58.15 -59.08
CA ASP A 226 11.50 59.34 -59.77
C ASP A 226 10.81 59.14 -61.14
N TYR A 227 9.50 58.93 -61.09
CA TYR A 227 8.61 58.98 -62.26
C TYR A 227 8.49 60.38 -62.91
N ALA A 228 8.94 61.44 -62.24
CA ALA A 228 8.72 62.83 -62.66
C ALA A 228 9.82 63.41 -63.55
N THR A 229 10.99 62.78 -63.67
CA THR A 229 12.15 63.33 -64.40
C THR A 229 12.29 62.85 -65.85
N VAL A 230 11.49 61.88 -66.30
CA VAL A 230 11.60 61.31 -67.66
C VAL A 230 10.72 62.03 -68.69
N ILE A 231 9.78 62.88 -68.27
CA ILE A 231 8.81 63.55 -69.17
C ILE A 231 9.16 65.03 -69.45
N SER A 232 10.42 65.45 -69.26
CA SER A 232 10.84 66.84 -69.53
C SER A 232 11.81 67.02 -70.72
N SER A 233 12.02 65.99 -71.54
CA SER A 233 12.69 66.14 -72.84
C SER A 233 12.05 65.23 -73.88
N GLU A 234 11.16 65.78 -74.69
CA GLU A 234 10.79 65.20 -75.97
C GLU A 234 12.05 65.16 -76.85
N ASP A 235 12.61 63.96 -77.07
CA ASP A 235 13.24 63.50 -78.34
C ASP A 235 14.16 62.28 -78.13
N ASP A 236 13.66 61.19 -77.54
CA ASP A 236 14.26 59.87 -77.80
C ASP A 236 13.21 58.74 -77.83
N PRO A 237 12.63 58.45 -79.01
CA PRO A 237 11.67 57.35 -79.21
C PRO A 237 12.23 55.98 -78.80
N LYS A 238 13.56 55.77 -78.83
CA LYS A 238 14.16 54.51 -78.40
C LYS A 238 14.09 54.35 -76.88
N ARG A 239 14.34 55.41 -76.13
CA ARG A 239 14.35 55.39 -74.66
C ARG A 239 12.95 55.17 -74.09
N LEU A 240 11.94 55.79 -74.69
CA LEU A 240 10.53 55.54 -74.34
C LEU A 240 10.12 54.09 -74.65
N LYS A 241 10.53 53.56 -75.80
CA LYS A 241 10.27 52.16 -76.19
C LYS A 241 10.95 51.17 -75.25
N GLU A 242 12.19 51.43 -74.84
CA GLU A 242 12.89 50.61 -73.84
C GLU A 242 12.19 50.63 -72.48
N TYR A 243 11.75 51.81 -72.03
CA TYR A 243 11.04 51.96 -70.78
C TYR A 243 9.69 51.22 -70.77
N ILE A 244 8.88 51.39 -71.82
CA ILE A 244 7.60 50.67 -71.98
C ILE A 244 7.85 49.15 -72.06
N THR A 245 8.93 48.71 -72.71
CA THR A 245 9.28 47.29 -72.80
C THR A 245 9.67 46.72 -71.43
N LYS A 246 10.43 47.47 -70.62
CA LYS A 246 10.79 47.08 -69.24
C LYS A 246 9.54 47.00 -68.35
N LEU A 247 8.66 48.01 -68.41
CA LEU A 247 7.39 48.01 -67.69
C LEU A 247 6.52 46.82 -68.08
N TYR A 248 6.36 46.55 -69.38
CA TYR A 248 5.55 45.43 -69.87
C TYR A 248 6.10 44.08 -69.41
N LYS A 249 7.44 43.89 -69.43
CA LYS A 249 8.07 42.67 -68.90
C LYS A 249 7.82 42.50 -67.40
N SER A 250 8.03 43.56 -66.61
CA SER A 250 7.81 43.53 -65.16
C SER A 250 6.35 43.25 -64.80
N LEU A 251 5.39 43.88 -65.51
CA LEU A 251 3.95 43.62 -65.35
C LEU A 251 3.58 42.18 -65.72
N LYS A 252 4.16 41.64 -66.80
CA LYS A 252 3.92 40.25 -67.22
C LYS A 252 4.48 39.24 -66.22
N GLU A 253 5.63 39.51 -65.63
CA GLU A 253 6.23 38.67 -64.58
C GLU A 253 5.42 38.74 -63.28
N LYS A 254 5.01 39.93 -62.84
CA LYS A 254 4.11 40.10 -61.68
C LYS A 254 2.75 39.42 -61.90
N SER A 255 2.18 39.50 -63.10
CA SER A 255 0.94 38.79 -63.47
C SER A 255 1.10 37.27 -63.41
N LYS A 256 2.25 36.73 -63.84
CA LYS A 256 2.55 35.29 -63.77
C LYS A 256 2.73 34.84 -62.31
N GLY A 257 3.42 35.63 -61.49
CA GLY A 257 3.55 35.40 -60.05
C GLY A 257 2.20 35.39 -59.34
N LEU A 258 1.33 36.34 -59.66
CA LEU A 258 -0.02 36.43 -59.08
C LEU A 258 -0.88 35.23 -59.45
N LYS A 259 -0.85 34.77 -60.70
CA LYS A 259 -1.53 33.52 -61.13
C LYS A 259 -1.03 32.29 -60.37
N SER A 260 0.29 32.20 -60.14
CA SER A 260 0.86 31.11 -59.34
C SER A 260 0.42 31.17 -57.87
N SER A 261 0.27 32.37 -57.30
CA SER A 261 -0.22 32.55 -55.93
C SER A 261 -1.71 32.19 -55.79
N TYR A 262 -2.55 32.54 -56.76
CA TYR A 262 -3.95 32.12 -56.79
C TYR A 262 -4.10 30.60 -56.86
N ALA A 263 -3.32 29.92 -57.70
CA ALA A 263 -3.34 28.46 -57.77
C ALA A 263 -2.92 27.79 -56.44
N LYS A 264 -1.98 28.39 -55.70
CA LYS A 264 -1.60 27.92 -54.35
C LYS A 264 -2.71 28.15 -53.32
N LEU A 265 -3.41 29.28 -53.39
CA LEU A 265 -4.54 29.56 -52.51
C LEU A 265 -5.72 28.61 -52.74
N ASP A 266 -6.00 28.23 -53.99
CA ASP A 266 -7.04 27.26 -54.30
C ASP A 266 -6.71 25.86 -53.75
N LEU A 267 -5.44 25.44 -53.85
CA LEU A 267 -4.95 24.20 -53.22
C LEU A 267 -5.11 24.24 -51.70
N LEU A 268 -4.68 25.34 -51.07
CA LEU A 268 -4.78 25.50 -49.62
C LEU A 268 -6.24 25.52 -49.14
N ASN A 269 -7.14 26.15 -49.88
CA ASN A 269 -8.57 26.15 -49.57
C ASN A 269 -9.18 24.75 -49.66
N ASN A 270 -8.75 23.94 -50.63
CA ASN A 270 -9.19 22.55 -50.75
C ASN A 270 -8.69 21.71 -49.56
N GLU A 271 -7.43 21.88 -49.15
CA GLU A 271 -6.88 21.24 -47.95
C GLU A 271 -7.64 21.64 -46.68
N ILE A 272 -7.92 22.94 -46.51
CA ILE A 272 -8.73 23.45 -45.38
C ILE A 272 -10.13 22.86 -45.37
N SER A 273 -10.78 22.72 -46.53
CA SER A 273 -12.10 22.10 -46.64
C SER A 273 -12.07 20.62 -46.27
N GLN A 274 -11.03 19.88 -46.66
CA GLN A 274 -10.85 18.48 -46.27
C GLN A 274 -10.62 18.34 -44.76
N GLU A 275 -9.81 19.22 -44.17
CA GLU A 275 -9.51 19.18 -42.74
C GLU A 275 -10.73 19.55 -41.89
N LYS A 276 -11.59 20.46 -42.38
CA LYS A 276 -12.89 20.76 -41.74
C LYS A 276 -13.82 19.55 -41.69
N LEU A 277 -13.86 18.74 -42.74
CA LEU A 277 -14.66 17.51 -42.75
C LEU A 277 -14.14 16.51 -41.71
N ARG A 278 -12.81 16.32 -41.62
CA ARG A 278 -12.20 15.46 -40.60
C ARG A 278 -12.52 15.92 -39.18
N LEU A 279 -12.56 17.23 -38.93
CA LEU A 279 -12.92 17.76 -37.61
C LEU A 279 -14.36 17.41 -37.22
N VAL A 280 -15.30 17.38 -38.17
CA VAL A 280 -16.68 16.96 -37.90
C VAL A 280 -16.73 15.48 -37.53
N ASP A 281 -16.02 14.62 -38.26
CA ASP A 281 -15.94 13.18 -37.95
C ASP A 281 -15.35 12.95 -36.54
N ILE A 282 -14.30 13.71 -36.18
CA ILE A 282 -13.69 13.67 -34.85
C ILE A 282 -14.63 14.18 -33.76
N GLU A 283 -15.46 15.20 -34.04
CA GLU A 283 -16.46 15.69 -33.10
C GLU A 283 -17.55 14.64 -32.81
N ASP A 284 -18.00 13.93 -33.84
CA ASP A 284 -18.96 12.83 -33.72
C ASP A 284 -18.37 11.63 -32.95
N GLU A 285 -17.12 11.24 -33.24
CA GLU A 285 -16.41 10.21 -32.47
C GLU A 285 -16.24 10.60 -30.99
N ASN A 286 -15.86 11.86 -30.72
CA ASN A 286 -15.74 12.37 -29.36
C ASN A 286 -17.08 12.38 -28.62
N LYS A 287 -18.17 12.70 -29.31
CA LYS A 287 -19.52 12.63 -28.74
C LYS A 287 -19.86 11.18 -28.36
N SER A 288 -19.64 10.23 -29.28
CA SER A 288 -19.86 8.81 -29.00
C SER A 288 -19.02 8.30 -27.82
N LEU A 289 -17.77 8.75 -27.70
CA LEU A 289 -16.91 8.39 -26.57
C LEU A 289 -17.43 8.97 -25.25
N ARG A 290 -17.92 10.21 -25.25
CA ARG A 290 -18.54 10.81 -24.05
C ARG A 290 -19.78 10.05 -23.61
N ASP A 291 -20.64 9.65 -24.55
CA ASP A 291 -21.85 8.87 -24.25
C ASP A 291 -21.47 7.51 -23.63
N GLN A 292 -20.46 6.82 -24.17
CA GLN A 292 -19.93 5.57 -23.59
C GLN A 292 -19.31 5.78 -22.20
N MET A 293 -18.59 6.89 -21.99
CA MET A 293 -18.03 7.22 -20.68
C MET A 293 -19.13 7.49 -19.64
N GLN A 294 -20.21 8.14 -20.04
CA GLN A 294 -21.37 8.37 -19.16
C GLN A 294 -22.05 7.05 -18.79
N GLU A 295 -22.27 6.16 -19.76
CA GLU A 295 -22.84 4.84 -19.49
C GLU A 295 -21.97 4.01 -18.52
N MET A 296 -20.64 4.02 -18.70
CA MET A 296 -19.72 3.37 -17.77
C MET A 296 -19.78 4.00 -16.36
N ALA A 297 -19.91 5.33 -16.27
CA ALA A 297 -20.03 6.02 -14.99
C ALA A 297 -21.30 5.60 -14.24
N ASP A 298 -22.42 5.48 -14.95
CA ASP A 298 -23.70 5.04 -14.37
C ASP A 298 -23.63 3.57 -13.90
N GLN A 299 -22.98 2.70 -14.68
CA GLN A 299 -22.72 1.32 -14.29
C GLN A 299 -21.82 1.22 -13.06
N LEU A 300 -20.80 2.08 -12.95
CA LEU A 300 -19.91 2.13 -11.79
C LEU A 300 -20.68 2.56 -10.53
N ALA A 301 -21.51 3.60 -10.65
CA ALA A 301 -22.34 4.07 -9.54
C ALA A 301 -23.32 2.99 -9.04
N SER A 302 -23.91 2.21 -9.96
CA SER A 302 -24.76 1.06 -9.61
C SER A 302 -23.98 -0.05 -8.88
N LYS A 303 -22.75 -0.34 -9.31
CA LYS A 303 -21.89 -1.34 -8.66
C LYS A 303 -21.44 -0.90 -7.27
N ASP A 304 -21.11 0.38 -7.09
CA ASP A 304 -20.74 0.94 -5.78
C ASP A 304 -21.89 0.84 -4.77
N GLU A 305 -23.14 1.00 -5.23
CA GLU A 305 -24.32 0.80 -4.40
C GLU A 305 -24.50 -0.67 -3.99
N LEU A 306 -24.40 -1.60 -4.94
CA LEU A 306 -24.45 -3.03 -4.65
C LEU A 306 -23.34 -3.46 -3.69
N PHE A 307 -22.13 -2.92 -3.86
CA PHE A 307 -21.01 -3.18 -2.97
C PHE A 307 -21.28 -2.67 -1.55
N SER A 308 -21.83 -1.46 -1.42
CA SER A 308 -22.21 -0.89 -0.11
C SER A 308 -23.29 -1.73 0.59
N GLN A 309 -24.29 -2.22 -0.17
CA GLN A 309 -25.32 -3.12 0.36
C GLN A 309 -24.74 -4.48 0.79
N TRP A 310 -23.81 -5.02 0.00
CA TRP A 310 -23.13 -6.28 0.32
C TRP A 310 -22.29 -6.15 1.60
N GLN A 311 -21.55 -5.04 1.74
CA GLN A 311 -20.80 -4.74 2.97
C GLN A 311 -21.71 -4.68 4.20
N ALA A 312 -22.87 -3.99 4.10
CA ALA A 312 -23.82 -3.90 5.21
C ALA A 312 -24.37 -5.28 5.63
N LYS A 313 -24.67 -6.15 4.65
CA LYS A 313 -25.11 -7.54 4.91
C LYS A 313 -24.02 -8.39 5.56
N LEU A 314 -22.78 -8.26 5.13
CA LEU A 314 -21.65 -9.00 5.69
C LEU A 314 -21.42 -8.63 7.16
N VAL A 315 -21.49 -7.33 7.48
CA VAL A 315 -21.36 -6.86 8.86
C VAL A 315 -22.52 -7.38 9.72
N GLU A 316 -23.76 -7.36 9.21
CA GLU A 316 -24.92 -7.90 9.91
C GLU A 316 -24.81 -9.42 10.18
N GLN A 317 -24.32 -10.20 9.21
CA GLN A 317 -24.08 -11.63 9.40
C GLN A 317 -23.01 -11.87 10.47
N THR A 318 -21.89 -11.16 10.39
CA THR A 318 -20.79 -11.27 11.37
C THR A 318 -21.26 -10.92 12.79
N GLN A 319 -22.15 -9.93 12.92
CA GLN A 319 -22.77 -9.56 14.20
C GLN A 319 -23.61 -10.70 14.77
N ARG A 320 -24.45 -11.34 13.96
CA ARG A 320 -25.28 -12.47 14.40
C ARG A 320 -24.45 -13.66 14.86
N GLU A 321 -23.40 -14.00 14.12
CA GLU A 321 -22.49 -15.10 14.48
C GLU A 321 -21.79 -14.82 15.82
N ARG A 322 -21.37 -13.57 16.07
CA ARG A 322 -20.79 -13.17 17.35
C ARG A 322 -21.80 -13.15 18.50
N ASP A 323 -23.05 -12.74 18.25
CA ASP A 323 -24.11 -12.75 19.27
C ASP A 323 -24.37 -14.19 19.77
N VAL A 324 -24.45 -15.16 18.85
CA VAL A 324 -24.62 -16.59 19.21
C VAL A 324 -23.45 -17.09 20.06
N LEU A 325 -22.22 -16.76 19.66
CA LEU A 325 -21.03 -17.18 20.41
C LEU A 325 -20.97 -16.58 21.83
N ILE A 326 -21.42 -15.32 22.00
CA ILE A 326 -21.52 -14.71 23.34
C ILE A 326 -22.55 -15.45 24.20
N GLU A 327 -23.69 -15.84 23.63
CA GLU A 327 -24.74 -16.59 24.33
C GLU A 327 -24.23 -17.98 24.77
N GLU A 328 -23.56 -18.72 23.88
CA GLU A 328 -22.93 -20.01 24.20
C GLU A 328 -21.90 -19.89 25.32
N MET A 329 -21.04 -18.85 25.26
CA MET A 329 -20.03 -18.60 26.29
C MET A 329 -20.65 -18.24 27.65
N ASP A 330 -21.75 -17.47 27.66
CA ASP A 330 -22.44 -17.11 28.90
C ASP A 330 -23.14 -18.31 29.54
N GLU A 331 -23.67 -19.25 28.73
CA GLU A 331 -24.21 -20.53 29.20
C GLU A 331 -23.11 -21.42 29.82
N GLU A 332 -21.97 -21.60 29.14
CA GLU A 332 -20.83 -22.35 29.69
C GLU A 332 -20.33 -21.72 30.99
N ARG A 333 -20.24 -20.39 31.03
CA ARG A 333 -19.84 -19.65 32.23
C ARG A 333 -20.81 -19.87 33.39
N ALA A 334 -22.10 -19.98 33.14
CA ALA A 334 -23.10 -20.30 34.16
C ALA A 334 -22.90 -21.72 34.72
N GLN A 335 -22.59 -22.70 33.86
CA GLN A 335 -22.28 -24.08 34.27
C GLN A 335 -21.01 -24.14 35.11
N PHE A 336 -19.95 -23.42 34.72
CA PHE A 336 -18.72 -23.33 35.50
C PHE A 336 -18.95 -22.73 36.89
N LYS A 337 -19.73 -21.65 36.97
CA LYS A 337 -20.07 -21.01 38.24
C LYS A 337 -20.82 -21.97 39.18
N GLU A 338 -21.77 -22.73 38.65
CA GLU A 338 -22.49 -23.74 39.42
C GLU A 338 -21.55 -24.83 39.93
N ARG A 339 -20.60 -25.29 39.10
CA ARG A 339 -19.62 -26.31 39.48
C ARG A 339 -18.65 -25.81 40.54
N ILE A 340 -18.20 -24.55 40.45
CA ILE A 340 -17.35 -23.88 41.46
C ILE A 340 -18.07 -23.90 42.81
N ASN A 341 -19.33 -23.45 42.87
CA ASN A 341 -20.11 -23.45 44.11
C ASN A 341 -20.19 -24.86 44.74
N GLN A 342 -20.45 -25.89 43.93
CA GLN A 342 -20.51 -27.28 44.40
C GLN A 342 -19.17 -27.78 44.97
N LEU A 343 -18.05 -27.38 44.37
CA LEU A 343 -16.71 -27.73 44.85
C LEU A 343 -16.35 -27.00 46.14
N GLU A 344 -16.72 -25.72 46.26
CA GLU A 344 -16.58 -24.96 47.51
C GLU A 344 -17.35 -25.61 48.67
N ASP A 345 -18.60 -26.01 48.44
CA ASP A 345 -19.41 -26.72 49.42
C ASP A 345 -18.78 -28.07 49.83
N ALA A 346 -18.30 -28.84 48.86
CA ALA A 346 -17.61 -30.10 49.11
C ALA A 346 -16.30 -29.92 49.90
N LEU A 347 -15.55 -28.85 49.61
CA LEU A 347 -14.33 -28.48 50.31
C LEU A 347 -14.63 -28.08 51.76
N ASN A 348 -15.69 -27.31 51.98
CA ASN A 348 -16.16 -26.94 53.32
C ASN A 348 -16.53 -28.17 54.14
N LEU A 349 -17.28 -29.11 53.56
CA LEU A 349 -17.63 -30.38 54.21
C LEU A 349 -16.38 -31.20 54.58
N ALA A 350 -15.40 -31.32 53.66
CA ALA A 350 -14.15 -32.02 53.93
C ALA A 350 -13.35 -31.37 55.06
N ASN A 351 -13.30 -30.04 55.12
CA ASN A 351 -12.63 -29.30 56.19
C ASN A 351 -13.30 -29.51 57.55
N VAL A 352 -14.64 -29.50 57.60
CA VAL A 352 -15.40 -29.80 58.82
C VAL A 352 -15.12 -31.22 59.31
N GLU A 353 -15.08 -32.20 58.41
CA GLU A 353 -14.83 -33.60 58.79
C GLU A 353 -13.38 -33.82 59.25
N ILE A 354 -12.39 -33.23 58.57
CA ILE A 354 -10.99 -33.24 59.04
C ILE A 354 -10.91 -32.63 60.44
N THR A 355 -11.60 -31.53 60.69
CA THR A 355 -11.62 -30.88 62.02
C THR A 355 -12.24 -31.79 63.07
N ARG A 356 -13.37 -32.44 62.76
CA ARG A 356 -14.06 -33.39 63.65
C ARG A 356 -13.15 -34.57 64.03
N LEU A 357 -12.57 -35.24 63.03
CA LEU A 357 -11.67 -36.38 63.24
C LEU A 357 -10.40 -35.97 63.99
N THR A 358 -9.88 -34.77 63.73
CA THR A 358 -8.72 -34.22 64.46
C THR A 358 -9.06 -34.02 65.93
N ILE A 359 -10.23 -33.45 66.26
CA ILE A 359 -10.69 -33.29 67.64
C ILE A 359 -10.76 -34.65 68.34
N GLU A 360 -11.39 -35.65 67.71
CA GLU A 360 -11.51 -37.01 68.23
C GLU A 360 -10.13 -37.67 68.49
N MET A 361 -9.17 -37.47 67.57
CA MET A 361 -7.78 -37.89 67.70
C MET A 361 -7.09 -37.23 68.90
N THR A 362 -7.30 -35.92 69.13
CA THR A 362 -6.78 -35.21 70.32
C THR A 362 -7.38 -35.73 71.62
N ASP A 363 -8.69 -36.00 71.65
CA ASP A 363 -9.38 -36.50 72.83
C ASP A 363 -8.90 -37.89 73.21
N LEU A 364 -8.71 -38.80 72.25
CA LEU A 364 -8.08 -40.10 72.47
C LEU A 364 -6.67 -39.97 73.05
N THR A 365 -5.90 -39.00 72.55
CA THR A 365 -4.52 -38.73 73.01
C THR A 365 -4.48 -38.16 74.43
N ASN A 366 -5.36 -37.22 74.75
CA ASN A 366 -5.48 -36.61 76.08
C ASN A 366 -6.01 -37.62 77.13
N SER A 367 -6.94 -38.49 76.74
CA SER A 367 -7.45 -39.59 77.55
C SER A 367 -6.34 -40.57 77.98
N GLN A 368 -5.40 -40.86 77.08
CA GLN A 368 -4.22 -41.66 77.40
C GLN A 368 -3.23 -40.96 78.34
N LYS A 369 -2.99 -39.65 78.15
CA LYS A 369 -2.12 -38.85 79.05
C LYS A 369 -2.67 -38.78 80.48
N LYS A 370 -3.97 -38.53 80.66
CA LYS A 370 -4.63 -38.51 81.98
C LYS A 370 -4.51 -39.84 82.73
N ARG A 371 -4.68 -40.97 82.03
CA ARG A 371 -4.49 -42.32 82.63
C ARG A 371 -3.04 -42.61 83.00
N ARG A 372 -2.07 -42.17 82.19
CA ARG A 372 -0.63 -42.32 82.51
C ARG A 372 -0.24 -41.58 83.80
N MET A 373 -0.83 -40.42 84.07
CA MET A 373 -0.58 -39.67 85.32
C MET A 373 -1.30 -40.26 86.54
N SER A 374 -2.44 -40.93 86.36
CA SER A 374 -3.14 -41.60 87.48
C SER A 374 -2.52 -42.94 87.88
N THR A 375 -1.75 -43.59 87.00
CA THR A 375 -1.09 -44.89 87.28
C THR A 375 0.23 -44.79 88.03
N THR A 376 0.74 -43.59 88.33
CA THR A 376 2.00 -43.36 89.05
C THR A 376 1.88 -43.40 90.58
N SER A 377 0.69 -43.68 91.13
CA SER A 377 0.47 -43.79 92.57
C SER A 377 -0.43 -44.98 92.93
N THR A 378 0.07 -46.21 92.86
CA THR A 378 -0.43 -47.36 93.64
C THR A 378 0.43 -48.59 93.39
N THR A 379 1.01 -49.13 94.46
CA THR A 379 1.76 -50.39 94.53
C THR A 379 0.83 -51.60 94.62
N ASP A 380 1.26 -52.68 93.98
CA ASP A 380 0.96 -54.09 94.25
C ASP A 380 -0.48 -54.52 94.50
N GLU A 381 -1.17 -54.89 93.41
CA GLU A 381 -1.87 -56.16 93.21
C GLU A 381 -2.57 -56.11 91.83
N ASN A 382 -2.25 -57.05 90.93
CA ASN A 382 -3.08 -57.57 89.82
C ASN A 382 -2.32 -57.81 88.50
N ARG A 383 -1.95 -59.08 88.25
CA ARG A 383 -1.58 -59.57 86.90
C ARG A 383 -2.76 -59.58 85.92
N SER A 384 -4.00 -59.76 86.38
CA SER A 384 -5.21 -59.73 85.55
C SER A 384 -5.53 -58.31 85.01
N SER A 385 -5.29 -57.28 85.82
CA SER A 385 -5.47 -55.88 85.41
C SER A 385 -4.43 -55.42 84.39
N LEU A 386 -3.24 -56.05 84.37
CA LEU A 386 -2.17 -55.76 83.41
C LEU A 386 -2.52 -56.21 81.99
N ASP A 387 -3.14 -57.37 81.81
CA ASP A 387 -3.60 -57.85 80.50
C ASP A 387 -4.76 -57.02 79.94
N ILE A 388 -5.69 -56.58 80.81
CA ILE A 388 -6.78 -55.65 80.44
C ILE A 388 -6.20 -54.29 80.03
N LEU A 389 -5.18 -53.80 80.73
CA LEU A 389 -4.46 -52.57 80.38
C LEU A 389 -3.67 -52.70 79.07
N PHE A 390 -3.07 -53.86 78.80
CA PHE A 390 -2.29 -54.10 77.59
C PHE A 390 -3.18 -54.26 76.35
N ASN A 391 -4.25 -55.05 76.45
CA ASN A 391 -5.26 -55.16 75.38
C ASN A 391 -5.98 -53.84 75.14
N GLY A 392 -6.30 -53.07 76.19
CA GLY A 392 -6.90 -51.74 76.07
C GLY A 392 -5.95 -50.67 75.53
N LYS A 393 -4.63 -50.85 75.61
CA LYS A 393 -3.64 -50.00 74.94
C LYS A 393 -3.53 -50.32 73.46
N LYS A 394 -3.47 -51.61 73.12
CA LYS A 394 -3.38 -52.09 71.73
C LYS A 394 -4.61 -51.67 70.91
N SER A 395 -5.81 -51.87 71.43
CA SER A 395 -7.06 -51.42 70.80
C SER A 395 -7.11 -49.90 70.55
N LYS A 396 -6.61 -49.07 71.48
CA LYS A 396 -6.57 -47.60 71.30
C LYS A 396 -5.44 -47.12 70.38
N GLU A 397 -4.42 -47.94 70.16
CA GLU A 397 -3.42 -47.70 69.12
C GLU A 397 -3.98 -48.03 67.74
N ASP A 398 -4.73 -49.13 67.63
CA ASP A 398 -5.47 -49.50 66.42
C ASP A 398 -6.52 -48.44 66.04
N ASP A 399 -7.29 -47.91 67.02
CA ASP A 399 -8.27 -46.83 66.79
C ASP A 399 -7.61 -45.53 66.29
N ARG A 400 -6.42 -45.19 66.80
CA ARG A 400 -5.66 -44.01 66.35
C ARG A 400 -5.06 -44.20 64.98
N TYR A 401 -4.61 -45.41 64.67
CA TYR A 401 -4.11 -45.74 63.34
C TYR A 401 -5.23 -45.60 62.29
N GLU A 402 -6.43 -46.09 62.60
CA GLU A 402 -7.59 -45.99 61.71
C GLU A 402 -8.04 -44.53 61.51
N LEU A 403 -8.13 -43.74 62.59
CA LEU A 403 -8.43 -42.30 62.48
C LEU A 403 -7.36 -41.53 61.68
N THR A 404 -6.08 -41.87 61.84
CA THR A 404 -4.99 -41.25 61.06
C THR A 404 -5.16 -41.53 59.57
N LYS A 405 -5.51 -42.78 59.24
CA LYS A 405 -5.76 -43.21 57.86
C LYS A 405 -6.95 -42.45 57.25
N GLN A 406 -8.07 -42.32 57.98
CA GLN A 406 -9.23 -41.56 57.53
C GLN A 406 -8.93 -40.06 57.34
N ILE A 407 -8.20 -39.44 58.28
CA ILE A 407 -7.75 -38.05 58.14
C ILE A 407 -6.88 -37.88 56.88
N LEU A 408 -5.95 -38.81 56.63
CA LEU A 408 -5.07 -38.77 55.46
C LEU A 408 -5.85 -38.89 54.15
N GLU A 409 -6.79 -39.83 54.07
CA GLU A 409 -7.64 -40.04 52.89
C GLU A 409 -8.50 -38.80 52.59
N ILE A 410 -9.14 -38.22 53.61
CA ILE A 410 -9.96 -37.01 53.44
C ILE A 410 -9.09 -35.80 53.12
N THR A 411 -7.89 -35.68 53.70
CA THR A 411 -6.94 -34.62 53.38
C THR A 411 -6.47 -34.71 51.93
N GLN A 412 -6.20 -35.91 51.43
CA GLN A 412 -5.82 -36.15 50.04
C GLN A 412 -6.97 -35.80 49.09
N ARG A 413 -8.21 -36.17 49.45
CA ARG A 413 -9.41 -35.76 48.70
C ARG A 413 -9.60 -34.24 48.71
N ARG A 414 -9.38 -33.56 49.84
CA ARG A 414 -9.43 -32.10 49.97
C ARG A 414 -8.43 -31.42 49.02
N ILE A 415 -7.18 -31.88 49.00
CA ILE A 415 -6.16 -31.34 48.10
C ILE A 415 -6.59 -31.49 46.64
N SER A 416 -7.11 -32.67 46.26
CA SER A 416 -7.62 -32.90 44.91
C SER A 416 -8.77 -31.96 44.54
N LEU A 417 -9.72 -31.73 45.44
CA LEU A 417 -10.84 -30.80 45.22
C LEU A 417 -10.36 -29.35 45.11
N GLN A 418 -9.36 -28.96 45.93
CA GLN A 418 -8.76 -27.63 45.88
C GLN A 418 -8.09 -27.38 44.52
N THR A 419 -7.37 -28.36 43.98
CA THR A 419 -6.72 -28.25 42.66
C THR A 419 -7.74 -28.16 41.52
N GLU A 420 -8.82 -28.94 41.59
CA GLU A 420 -9.93 -28.87 40.61
C GLU A 420 -10.61 -27.50 40.66
N LEU A 421 -10.87 -26.97 41.86
CA LEU A 421 -11.47 -25.65 42.06
C LEU A 421 -10.60 -24.54 41.44
N THR A 422 -9.30 -24.50 41.76
CA THR A 422 -8.40 -23.47 41.22
C THR A 422 -8.34 -23.48 39.69
N LEU A 423 -8.33 -24.66 39.08
CA LEU A 423 -8.29 -24.78 37.62
C LEU A 423 -9.58 -24.26 36.97
N LEU A 424 -10.73 -24.55 37.60
CA LEU A 424 -12.04 -24.09 37.11
C LEU A 424 -12.24 -22.59 37.30
N GLU A 425 -11.74 -22.01 38.41
CA GLU A 425 -11.75 -20.57 38.65
C GLU A 425 -10.95 -19.83 37.57
N ASP A 426 -9.74 -20.31 37.24
CA ASP A 426 -8.91 -19.75 36.17
C ASP A 426 -9.64 -19.81 34.81
N GLN A 427 -10.22 -20.95 34.46
CA GLN A 427 -10.99 -21.12 33.21
C GLN A 427 -12.22 -20.20 33.15
N TYR A 428 -12.93 -20.04 34.26
CA TYR A 428 -14.08 -19.16 34.37
C TYR A 428 -13.70 -17.68 34.16
N ASP A 429 -12.57 -17.25 34.74
CA ASP A 429 -12.09 -15.87 34.59
C ASP A 429 -11.60 -15.60 33.15
N ASP A 430 -10.92 -16.56 32.53
CA ASP A 430 -10.51 -16.46 31.11
C ASP A 430 -11.72 -16.31 30.19
N LEU A 431 -12.74 -17.16 30.34
CA LEU A 431 -13.98 -17.08 29.56
C LEU A 431 -14.72 -15.75 29.79
N LYS A 432 -14.73 -15.25 31.03
CA LYS A 432 -15.32 -13.97 31.37
C LYS A 432 -14.58 -12.80 30.69
N ILE A 433 -13.27 -12.84 30.62
CA ILE A 433 -12.49 -11.80 29.91
C ILE A 433 -12.81 -11.83 28.42
N GLN A 434 -12.81 -13.03 27.81
CA GLN A 434 -13.09 -13.21 26.39
C GLN A 434 -14.52 -12.78 26.02
N SER A 435 -15.54 -13.19 26.78
CA SER A 435 -16.95 -12.79 26.56
C SER A 435 -17.11 -11.26 26.63
N ASN A 436 -16.51 -10.60 27.64
CA ASN A 436 -16.56 -9.14 27.75
C ASN A 436 -15.85 -8.42 26.58
N GLN A 437 -14.75 -8.97 26.08
CA GLN A 437 -14.04 -8.40 24.94
C GLN A 437 -14.89 -8.53 23.66
N LEU A 438 -15.42 -9.72 23.39
CA LEU A 438 -16.29 -9.98 22.25
C LEU A 438 -17.53 -9.08 22.26
N SER A 439 -18.14 -8.89 23.43
CA SER A 439 -19.30 -7.99 23.60
C SER A 439 -18.97 -6.54 23.24
N LYS A 440 -17.82 -6.01 23.71
CA LYS A 440 -17.36 -4.65 23.36
C LYS A 440 -17.08 -4.49 21.87
N GLU A 441 -16.40 -5.44 21.25
CA GLU A 441 -16.12 -5.40 19.82
C GLU A 441 -17.41 -5.45 19.00
N ASN A 442 -18.38 -6.28 19.40
CA ASN A 442 -19.66 -6.39 18.72
C ASN A 442 -20.49 -5.10 18.85
N GLN A 443 -20.42 -4.41 20.00
CA GLN A 443 -21.03 -3.09 20.17
C GLN A 443 -20.41 -2.03 19.24
N LEU A 444 -19.10 -2.04 19.05
CA LEU A 444 -18.43 -1.13 18.12
C LEU A 444 -18.85 -1.41 16.67
N LEU A 445 -18.89 -2.69 16.28
CA LEU A 445 -19.37 -3.09 14.95
C LEU A 445 -20.81 -2.63 14.70
N ARG A 446 -21.68 -2.62 15.72
CA ARG A 446 -23.06 -2.09 15.61
C ARG A 446 -23.06 -0.60 15.30
N GLN A 447 -22.23 0.18 15.98
CA GLN A 447 -22.10 1.63 15.72
C GLN A 447 -21.56 1.92 14.30
N GLU A 448 -20.59 1.13 13.84
CA GLU A 448 -20.06 1.23 12.48
C GLU A 448 -21.13 0.89 11.44
N ASN A 449 -21.90 -0.19 11.66
CA ASN A 449 -22.99 -0.59 10.76
C ASN A 449 -24.08 0.48 10.68
N ASP A 450 -24.48 1.08 11.81
CA ASP A 450 -25.44 2.18 11.83
C ASP A 450 -24.94 3.41 11.08
N THR A 451 -23.66 3.74 11.24
CA THR A 451 -23.01 4.84 10.50
C THR A 451 -23.01 4.57 9.00
N LEU A 452 -22.67 3.35 8.58
CA LEU A 452 -22.71 2.93 7.17
C LEU A 452 -24.12 3.01 6.61
N LYS A 453 -25.14 2.52 7.33
CA LYS A 453 -26.56 2.62 6.93
C LYS A 453 -27.00 4.08 6.77
N GLN A 454 -26.59 4.97 7.67
CA GLN A 454 -26.88 6.41 7.54
C GLN A 454 -26.20 7.04 6.34
N GLN A 455 -24.94 6.68 6.05
CA GLN A 455 -24.23 7.17 4.86
C GLN A 455 -24.87 6.70 3.56
N ILE A 456 -25.28 5.43 3.51
CA ILE A 456 -26.04 4.86 2.38
C ILE A 456 -27.36 5.63 2.19
N GLY A 457 -28.12 5.83 3.28
CA GLY A 457 -29.38 6.59 3.23
C GLY A 457 -29.19 8.05 2.77
N LYS A 458 -28.14 8.73 3.23
CA LYS A 458 -27.80 10.09 2.77
C LYS A 458 -27.40 10.14 1.30
N LYS A 459 -26.62 9.17 0.82
CA LYS A 459 -26.26 9.09 -0.61
C LYS A 459 -27.50 8.86 -1.48
N MET A 460 -28.41 7.96 -1.07
CA MET A 460 -29.69 7.76 -1.77
C MET A 460 -30.55 9.03 -1.78
N PHE A 461 -30.62 9.74 -0.65
CA PHE A 461 -31.38 11.00 -0.54
C PHE A 461 -30.80 12.13 -1.41
N MET A 462 -29.47 12.31 -1.42
CA MET A 462 -28.82 13.32 -2.26
C MET A 462 -29.03 13.05 -3.75
N ARG A 463 -29.00 11.79 -4.17
CA ARG A 463 -29.31 11.41 -5.56
C ARG A 463 -30.76 11.72 -5.93
N SER A 464 -31.71 11.50 -5.03
CA SER A 464 -33.12 11.88 -5.25
C SER A 464 -33.32 13.39 -5.39
N LEU A 465 -32.46 14.21 -4.78
CA LEU A 465 -32.47 15.67 -4.96
C LEU A 465 -31.80 16.09 -6.26
N GLU A 466 -30.71 15.43 -6.66
CA GLU A 466 -30.06 15.68 -7.96
C GLU A 466 -30.98 15.29 -9.14
N ASP A 467 -31.74 14.21 -9.02
CA ASP A 467 -32.74 13.79 -10.01
C ASP A 467 -33.93 14.78 -10.10
N VAL A 468 -34.26 15.48 -9.01
CA VAL A 468 -35.30 16.53 -9.00
C VAL A 468 -34.80 17.84 -9.62
N ASN A 469 -33.49 18.08 -9.64
CA ASN A 469 -32.89 19.36 -10.05
C ASN A 469 -32.36 19.38 -11.50
N LEU A 470 -32.65 18.33 -12.29
CA LEU A 470 -32.26 18.24 -13.71
C LEU A 470 -33.40 18.63 -14.69
N ASN A 471 -34.60 18.94 -14.18
CA ASN A 471 -35.76 19.34 -14.99
C ASN A 471 -36.38 20.71 -14.63
N GLU A 472 -35.82 21.43 -13.65
CA GLU A 472 -36.05 22.87 -13.43
C GLU A 472 -34.84 23.68 -13.91
#